data_AF-A0A355V1T2-F1
#
_entry.id   AF-A0A355V1T2-F1
#
_cell.length_a   1.000
_cell.length_b   1.000
_cell.length_c   1.000
_cell.angle_alpha   90.00
_cell.angle_beta   90.00
_cell.angle_gamma   90.00
#
_symmetry.space_group_name_H-M   'P 1'
#
loop_
_entity.id
_entity.type
_entity.pdbx_description
1 polymer ?
#
loop_
_entity_poly.entity_id
_entity_poly.type
_entity_poly.pdbx_seq_one_letter_code
_entity_poly.pdbx_strand_id
1 'polypeptide(L)'
;AYGYQLGVKHKYKEGEFDQVDRVLYDLKNNPASRRIMTNIYTFADLHEMNLYPCAYSMTFNVSGDTLNGILNQRSNDMLTANNWNVVQ
;
A
#
# COMPACT_ATOMS: atom_id res chain seq x y z
N ALA A 1 -5.52 -8.35 -9.46
CA ALA A 1 -6.15 -7.08 -9.03
C ALA A 1 -5.16 -6.20 -8.25
N TYR A 2 -4.67 -6.64 -7.08
CA TYR A 2 -3.79 -5.85 -6.21
C TYR A 2 -2.45 -5.41 -6.84
N GLY A 3 -1.71 -6.33 -7.45
CA GLY A 3 -0.41 -6.03 -8.06
C GLY A 3 -0.49 -5.07 -9.27
N TYR A 4 -1.64 -5.03 -9.95
CA TYR A 4 -1.86 -4.06 -11.04
C TYR A 4 -1.85 -2.63 -10.51
N GLN A 5 -2.66 -2.36 -9.47
CA GLN A 5 -2.74 -1.02 -8.88
C GLN A 5 -1.42 -0.56 -8.25
N LEU A 6 -0.65 -1.48 -7.65
CA LEU A 6 0.68 -1.17 -7.12
C LEU A 6 1.72 -0.89 -8.22
N GLY A 7 1.63 -1.58 -9.35
CA GLY A 7 2.58 -1.48 -10.46
C GLY A 7 2.27 -0.36 -11.47
N VAL A 8 1.15 0.36 -11.31
CA VAL A 8 0.89 1.57 -12.11
C VAL A 8 1.94 2.62 -11.77
N LYS A 9 2.69 3.04 -12.79
CA LYS A 9 3.72 4.06 -12.63
C LYS A 9 3.11 5.45 -12.60
N HIS A 10 3.59 6.26 -11.68
CA HIS A 10 3.26 7.68 -11.56
C HIS A 10 4.50 8.54 -11.76
N LYS A 11 4.30 9.73 -12.31
CA LYS A 11 5.37 10.72 -12.48
C LYS A 11 5.58 11.47 -11.17
N TYR A 12 6.77 11.32 -10.60
CA TYR A 12 7.25 12.10 -9.46
C TYR A 12 8.36 13.05 -9.92
N LYS A 13 8.85 13.91 -9.01
CA LYS A 13 9.93 14.84 -9.32
C LYS A 13 11.24 14.11 -9.62
N GLU A 14 11.42 12.95 -9.03
CA GLU A 14 12.65 12.16 -9.05
C GLU A 14 12.63 11.08 -10.16
N GLY A 15 11.51 10.90 -10.87
CA GLY A 15 11.36 9.92 -11.94
C GLY A 15 9.96 9.30 -12.03
N GLU A 16 9.81 8.31 -12.92
CA GLU A 16 8.65 7.44 -12.96
C GLU A 16 8.84 6.28 -11.98
N PHE A 17 7.98 6.24 -10.95
CA PHE A 17 8.00 5.18 -9.94
C PHE A 17 6.65 4.51 -9.86
N ASP A 18 6.65 3.21 -9.59
CA ASP A 18 5.47 2.56 -9.06
C ASP A 18 5.30 2.86 -7.55
N GLN A 19 4.21 2.41 -6.93
CA GLN A 19 3.95 2.73 -5.54
C GLN A 19 4.96 2.08 -4.57
N VAL A 20 5.53 0.93 -4.94
CA VAL A 20 6.50 0.19 -4.10
C VAL A 20 7.86 0.86 -4.19
N ASP A 21 8.30 1.19 -5.39
CA ASP A 21 9.53 1.94 -5.65
C ASP A 21 9.51 3.27 -4.91
N ARG A 22 8.36 3.96 -4.91
CA ARG A 22 8.21 5.22 -4.17
C ARG A 22 8.40 5.02 -2.67
N VAL A 23 7.78 3.99 -2.09
CA VAL A 23 7.94 3.65 -0.67
C VAL A 23 9.40 3.33 -0.34
N LEU A 24 10.07 2.50 -1.15
CA LEU A 24 11.47 2.15 -0.95
C LEU A 24 12.40 3.37 -1.07
N TYR A 25 12.10 4.28 -1.99
CA TYR A 25 12.82 5.54 -2.12
C TYR A 25 12.64 6.42 -0.88
N ASP A 26 11.42 6.61 -0.40
CA ASP A 26 11.15 7.45 0.77
C ASP A 26 11.73 6.84 2.05
N LEU A 27 11.71 5.52 2.23
CA LEU A 27 12.35 4.86 3.36
C LEU A 27 13.86 5.07 3.39
N LYS A 28 14.51 5.12 2.22
CA LYS A 28 15.96 5.33 2.12
C LYS A 28 16.36 6.80 2.28
N ASN A 29 15.57 7.73 1.73
CA ASN A 29 15.96 9.14 1.61
C ASN A 29 15.27 10.05 2.64
N ASN A 30 14.11 9.66 3.18
CA ASN A 30 13.36 10.44 4.17
C ASN A 30 12.53 9.52 5.10
N PRO A 31 13.18 8.66 5.92
CA PRO A 31 12.50 7.65 6.75
C PRO A 31 11.57 8.25 7.81
N ALA A 32 11.79 9.50 8.23
CA ALA A 32 10.93 10.20 9.18
C ALA A 32 9.63 10.75 8.54
N SER A 33 9.44 10.54 7.24
CA SER A 33 8.24 10.95 6.53
C SER A 33 7.01 10.21 7.06
N ARG A 34 5.95 10.97 7.37
CA ARG A 34 4.63 10.42 7.75
C ARG A 34 3.74 10.13 6.54
N ARG A 35 4.29 10.21 5.32
CA ARG A 35 3.56 10.11 4.05
C ARG A 35 3.98 8.91 3.22
N ILE A 36 4.71 7.97 3.82
CA ILE A 36 5.13 6.74 3.16
C ILE A 36 3.93 5.80 3.15
N MET A 37 3.22 5.73 2.03
CA MET A 37 2.00 4.94 1.92
C MET A 37 1.78 4.40 0.51
N THR A 38 1.05 3.29 0.44
CA THR A 38 0.45 2.77 -0.81
C THR A 38 -1.06 2.76 -0.68
N ASN A 39 -1.74 2.96 -1.81
CA ASN A 39 -3.19 2.88 -1.90
C ASN A 39 -3.60 2.23 -3.22
N ILE A 40 -4.42 1.21 -3.11
CA ILE A 40 -4.88 0.36 -4.21
C ILE A 40 -6.40 0.51 -4.44
N TYR A 41 -7.03 1.46 -3.75
CA TYR A 41 -8.42 1.85 -3.94
C TYR A 41 -8.56 2.95 -5.01
N THR A 42 -8.54 2.55 -6.28
CA THR A 42 -8.63 3.47 -7.41
C THR A 42 -10.09 3.59 -7.89
N PHE A 43 -10.74 4.72 -7.58
CA PHE A 43 -12.16 4.95 -7.91
C PHE A 43 -12.48 4.81 -9.40
N ALA A 44 -11.53 5.20 -10.26
CA ALA A 44 -11.68 5.07 -11.70
C ALA A 44 -11.84 3.61 -12.15
N ASP A 45 -11.16 2.66 -11.49
CA ASP A 45 -11.11 1.27 -11.92
C ASP A 45 -12.13 0.39 -11.18
N LEU A 46 -12.86 0.95 -10.20
CA LEU A 46 -13.83 0.21 -9.39
C LEU A 46 -14.91 -0.46 -10.25
N HIS A 47 -15.43 0.24 -11.25
CA HIS A 47 -16.52 -0.26 -12.08
C HIS A 47 -16.15 -1.50 -12.92
N GLU A 48 -14.86 -1.73 -13.17
CA GLU A 48 -14.34 -2.91 -13.89
C GLU A 48 -13.98 -4.07 -12.94
N MET A 49 -14.01 -3.85 -11.61
CA MET A 49 -13.65 -4.87 -10.63
C MET A 49 -14.85 -5.72 -10.20
N ASN A 50 -14.72 -7.05 -10.37
CA ASN A 50 -15.68 -8.01 -9.81
C ASN A 50 -15.72 -7.99 -8.27
N LEU A 51 -14.63 -7.59 -7.62
CA LEU A 51 -14.56 -7.46 -6.16
C LEU A 51 -13.64 -6.30 -5.78
N TYR A 52 -14.16 -5.39 -4.96
CA TYR A 52 -13.37 -4.29 -4.45
C TYR A 52 -12.30 -4.75 -3.46
N PRO A 53 -11.10 -4.13 -3.44
CA PRO A 53 -10.01 -4.51 -2.57
C PRO A 53 -10.42 -4.44 -1.09
N CYS A 54 -10.17 -5.51 -0.32
CA CYS A 54 -10.52 -5.58 1.10
C CYS A 54 -9.47 -4.85 1.96
N ALA A 55 -8.20 -5.15 1.76
CA ALA A 55 -7.08 -4.34 2.22
C ALA A 55 -6.79 -3.29 1.15
N TYR A 56 -6.75 -2.02 1.51
CA TYR A 56 -6.75 -0.96 0.49
C TYR A 56 -5.67 0.09 0.67
N SER A 57 -5.16 0.27 1.88
CA SER A 57 -4.11 1.23 2.16
C SER A 57 -3.12 0.64 3.15
N MET A 58 -1.83 0.86 2.88
CA MET A 58 -0.75 0.50 3.78
C MET A 58 0.11 1.73 4.03
N THR A 59 0.32 2.09 5.29
CA THR A 59 1.17 3.21 5.69
C THR A 59 2.38 2.69 6.46
N PHE A 60 3.55 3.22 6.15
CA PHE A 60 4.81 2.84 6.76
C PHE A 60 5.37 3.99 7.62
N ASN A 61 6.00 3.64 8.73
CA ASN A 61 6.68 4.59 9.62
C ASN A 61 7.92 3.95 10.25
N VAL A 62 8.99 4.72 10.39
CA VAL A 62 10.23 4.28 11.02
C VAL A 62 10.37 4.92 12.40
N SER A 63 10.59 4.08 13.42
CA SER A 63 10.83 4.52 14.80
C SER A 63 12.12 3.88 15.31
N GLY A 64 13.20 4.66 15.43
CA GLY A 64 14.54 4.12 15.67
C GLY A 64 14.99 3.27 14.47
N ASP A 65 15.34 2.01 14.73
CA ASP A 65 15.73 1.03 13.70
C ASP A 65 14.57 0.10 13.28
N THR A 66 13.34 0.39 13.72
CA THR A 66 12.18 -0.47 13.47
C THR A 66 11.26 0.14 12.39
N LEU A 67 11.02 -0.63 11.33
CA LEU A 67 10.00 -0.34 10.34
C LEU A 67 8.64 -0.87 10.81
N ASN A 68 7.66 0.03 10.91
CA ASN A 68 6.29 -0.27 11.27
C ASN A 68 5.38 -0.12 10.05
N GLY A 69 4.39 -1.01 9.94
CA GLY A 69 3.35 -0.97 8.91
C GLY A 69 1.96 -0.93 9.55
N ILE A 70 1.07 -0.13 8.98
CA ILE A 70 -0.34 -0.03 9.37
C ILE A 70 -1.18 -0.40 8.16
N LEU A 71 -1.95 -1.49 8.27
CA LEU A 71 -2.85 -1.96 7.21
C LEU A 71 -4.25 -1.46 7.49
N ASN A 72 -4.80 -0.70 6.55
CA ASN A 72 -6.22 -0.34 6.56
C ASN A 72 -7.00 -1.32 5.69
N GLN A 73 -7.87 -2.08 6.37
CA GLN A 73 -8.73 -3.08 5.75
C GLN A 73 -10.20 -2.67 5.95
N ARG A 74 -10.95 -2.54 4.85
CA ARG A 74 -12.37 -2.14 4.88
C ARG A 74 -13.31 -3.29 5.24
N SER A 75 -12.88 -4.54 5.08
CA SER A 75 -13.67 -5.74 5.33
C SER A 75 -12.74 -6.90 5.63
N ASN A 76 -12.97 -7.60 6.74
CA ASN A 76 -12.15 -8.73 7.20
C ASN A 76 -13.03 -9.91 7.61
N ASP A 77 -12.83 -11.05 6.97
CA ASP A 77 -13.42 -12.31 7.44
C ASP A 77 -12.54 -12.85 8.58
N MET A 78 -13.10 -12.80 9.79
CA MET A 78 -12.38 -13.14 11.01
C MET A 78 -12.02 -14.62 11.15
N LEU A 79 -12.82 -15.53 10.56
CA LEU A 79 -12.68 -16.97 10.76
C LEU A 79 -11.74 -17.59 9.73
N THR A 80 -11.84 -17.15 8.48
CA THR A 80 -11.15 -17.81 7.36
C THR A 80 -9.99 -17.00 6.78
N ALA A 81 -10.07 -15.67 6.78
CA ALA A 81 -9.13 -14.80 6.06
C ALA A 81 -8.24 -13.94 6.96
N ASN A 82 -8.63 -13.70 8.21
CA ASN A 82 -7.91 -12.79 9.10
C ASN A 82 -6.45 -13.22 9.32
N ASN A 83 -6.21 -14.51 9.52
CA ASN A 83 -4.84 -14.99 9.71
C ASN A 83 -3.97 -14.77 8.45
N TRP A 84 -4.55 -14.95 7.26
CA TRP A 84 -3.86 -14.67 6.01
C TRP A 84 -3.54 -13.18 5.85
N ASN A 85 -4.48 -12.30 6.18
CA ASN A 85 -4.26 -10.84 6.09
C ASN A 85 -3.18 -10.33 7.08
N VAL A 86 -2.97 -11.02 8.21
CA VAL A 86 -1.96 -10.63 9.21
C VAL A 86 -0.54 -11.05 8.80
N VAL A 87 -0.38 -12.16 8.08
CA VAL A 87 0.94 -12.73 7.74
C VAL A 87 1.44 -12.39 6.34
N GLN A 88 0.60 -11.74 5.51
CA GLN A 88 0.91 -11.41 4.11
C GLN A 88 1.90 -10.24 3.97
#